data_AF-A0A3D0P2L0-F1
#
_entry.id   AF-A0A3D0P2L0-F1
#
_cell.length_a   1.000
_cell.length_b   1.000
_cell.length_c   1.000
_cell.angle_alpha   90.00
_cell.angle_beta   90.00
_cell.angle_gamma   90.00
#
_symmetry.space_group_name_H-M   'P 1'
#
loop_
_entity.id
_entity.type
_entity.pdbx_description
1 polymer ?
#
loop_
_entity_poly.entity_id
_entity_poly.type
_entity_poly.pdbx_seq_one_letter_code
_entity_poly.pdbx_strand_id
1 'polypeptide(L)' 'LSSLNAERMMTRSPTTTEEDALAFDALRTMEDRPSQISVLPVVDAEGKCTGMLRLHDIVRSGI' A
#
# COMPACT_ATOMS: atom_id res chain seq x y z
N LEU A 1 10.82 -24.00 -6.44
CA LEU A 1 9.60 -23.18 -6.20
C LEU A 1 8.39 -24.02 -5.78
N SER A 2 8.37 -25.34 -5.98
CA SER A 2 7.24 -26.24 -5.67
C SER A 2 6.80 -26.33 -4.20
N SER A 3 7.59 -25.81 -3.24
CA SER A 3 7.30 -25.82 -1.80
C SER A 3 7.16 -24.42 -1.18
N LEU A 4 7.28 -23.36 -1.96
CA LEU A 4 7.22 -21.98 -1.48
C LEU A 4 5.80 -21.45 -1.63
N ASN A 5 5.14 -21.12 -0.52
CA ASN A 5 3.80 -20.56 -0.51
C ASN A 5 3.83 -19.06 -0.16
N ALA A 6 2.77 -18.34 -0.52
CA ALA A 6 2.64 -16.91 -0.29
C ALA A 6 2.81 -16.55 1.20
N GLU A 7 2.28 -17.38 2.10
CA GLU A 7 2.40 -17.18 3.55
C GLU A 7 3.86 -17.10 4.03
N ARG A 8 4.76 -17.89 3.43
CA ARG A 8 6.19 -17.88 3.76
C ARG A 8 6.96 -16.71 3.17
N MET A 9 6.37 -15.95 2.24
CA MET A 9 7.03 -14.87 1.50
C MET A 9 6.46 -13.48 1.77
N MET A 10 5.16 -13.38 2.02
CA MET A 10 4.46 -12.11 2.11
C MET A 10 4.48 -11.55 3.53
N THR A 11 4.34 -10.23 3.63
CA THR A 11 4.12 -9.54 4.91
C THR A 11 2.70 -9.81 5.40
N ARG A 12 2.56 -10.41 6.58
CA ARG A 12 1.24 -10.77 7.17
C ARG A 12 0.34 -9.56 7.45
N SER A 13 0.93 -8.44 7.86
CA SER A 13 0.23 -7.20 8.17
C SER A 13 0.90 -6.05 7.41
N PRO A 14 0.61 -5.90 6.11
CA PRO A 14 1.18 -4.82 5.33
C PRO A 14 0.65 -3.48 5.82
N THR A 15 1.39 -2.41 5.56
CA THR A 15 0.88 -1.04 5.71
C THR A 15 -0.22 -0.81 4.67
N THR A 16 -1.34 -0.23 5.07
CA THR A 16 -2.51 0.05 4.22
C THR A 16 -2.96 1.50 4.38
N THR A 17 -3.86 1.95 3.50
CA THR A 17 -4.60 3.21 3.65
C THR A 17 -6.08 2.99 3.35
N GLU A 18 -6.95 3.87 3.84
CA GLU A 18 -8.38 3.80 3.58
C GLU A 18 -8.72 4.35 2.19
N GLU A 19 -9.82 3.89 1.60
CA GLU A 19 -10.23 4.25 0.23
C GLU A 19 -10.63 5.71 0.04
N ASP A 20 -10.97 6.41 1.13
CA ASP A 20 -11.31 7.83 1.17
C ASP A 20 -10.13 8.73 1.61
N ALA A 21 -8.96 8.15 1.86
CA ALA A 21 -7.77 8.90 2.25
C ALA A 21 -7.31 9.83 1.12
N LEU A 22 -6.84 11.03 1.50
CA LEU A 22 -6.24 11.95 0.53
C LEU A 22 -4.98 11.32 -0.08
N ALA A 23 -4.80 11.48 -1.40
CA ALA A 23 -3.62 10.98 -2.10
C ALA A 23 -2.30 11.51 -1.50
N PHE A 24 -2.31 12.73 -0.95
CA PHE A 24 -1.17 13.30 -0.23
C PHE A 24 -0.85 12.55 1.07
N ASP A 25 -1.87 12.17 1.84
CA ASP A 25 -1.68 11.39 3.07
C ASP A 25 -1.22 9.96 2.75
N ALA A 26 -1.73 9.37 1.67
CA ALA A 26 -1.23 8.10 1.14
C ALA A 26 0.25 8.23 0.74
N LEU A 27 0.65 9.28 0.01
CA LEU A 27 2.05 9.54 -0.34
C LEU A 27 2.93 9.68 0.91
N ARG A 28 2.49 10.46 1.90
CA ARG A 28 3.21 10.60 3.16
C ARG A 28 3.37 9.26 3.87
N THR A 29 2.33 8.43 3.89
CA THR A 29 2.38 7.07 4.48
C THR A 29 3.42 6.17 3.78
N MET A 30 3.65 6.38 2.48
CA MET A 30 4.62 5.63 1.69
C MET A 30 6.07 6.09 1.93
N GLU A 31 6.28 7.40 2.07
CA GLU A 31 7.62 8.02 2.12
C GLU A 31 8.12 8.36 3.53
N ASP A 32 7.22 8.78 4.43
CA ASP A 32 7.52 9.21 5.80
C ASP A 32 7.50 8.02 6.77
N ARG A 33 8.38 7.06 6.50
CA ARG A 33 8.57 5.87 7.34
C ARG A 33 10.01 5.35 7.22
N PRO A 34 10.52 4.59 8.20
CA PRO A 34 11.90 4.09 8.17
C PRO A 34 12.23 3.19 6.97
N SER A 35 11.23 2.48 6.44
CA SER A 35 11.35 1.64 5.25
C SER A 35 10.27 2.03 4.25
N GLN A 36 10.66 2.87 3.29
CA GLN A 36 9.77 3.40 2.26
C GLN A 36 9.22 2.28 1.38
N ILE A 37 7.98 2.46 0.91
CA ILE A 37 7.30 1.50 0.05
C ILE A 37 6.85 2.18 -1.24
N SER A 38 6.89 1.44 -2.36
CA SER A 38 6.45 1.94 -3.67
C SER A 38 5.01 1.52 -4.02
N VAL A 39 4.41 0.64 -3.20
CA VAL A 39 3.04 0.13 -3.36
C VAL A 39 2.35 0.15 -2.00
N LEU A 40 1.11 0.64 -1.97
CA LEU A 40 0.28 0.76 -0.78
C LEU A 40 -1.10 0.14 -1.04
N PRO A 41 -1.45 -0.99 -0.41
CA PRO A 41 -2.80 -1.54 -0.45
C PRO A 41 -3.84 -0.56 0.10
N VAL A 42 -5.00 -0.51 -0.55
CA VAL A 42 -6.16 0.30 -0.16
C VAL A 42 -7.22 -0.65 0.42
N VAL A 43 -7.80 -0.27 1.55
CA VAL A 43 -8.84 -1.04 2.24
C VAL A 43 -10.10 -0.21 2.47
N ASP A 44 -11.25 -0.89 2.57
CA ASP A 44 -12.49 -0.27 3.05
C ASP A 44 -12.54 -0.22 4.60
N ALA A 45 -13.63 0.34 5.13
CA ALA A 45 -13.86 0.47 6.58
C ALA A 45 -13.94 -0.88 7.33
N GLU A 46 -14.19 -1.99 6.63
CA GLU A 46 -14.19 -3.35 7.20
C GLU A 46 -12.80 -4.02 7.09
N GLY A 47 -11.80 -3.30 6.55
CA GLY A 47 -10.43 -3.77 6.37
C GLY A 47 -10.25 -4.69 5.16
N LYS A 48 -11.23 -4.76 4.26
CA LYS A 48 -11.14 -5.57 3.05
C LYS A 48 -10.36 -4.80 1.98
N CYS A 49 -9.42 -5.47 1.32
CA CYS A 49 -8.63 -4.90 0.23
C CYS A 49 -9.54 -4.54 -0.96
N THR A 50 -9.58 -3.26 -1.31
CA THR A 50 -10.34 -2.72 -2.45
C THR A 50 -9.44 -2.33 -3.62
N GLY A 51 -8.13 -2.14 -3.39
CA GLY A 51 -7.20 -1.79 -4.45
C GLY A 51 -5.75 -1.64 -3.99
N MET A 52 -4.94 -1.02 -4.84
CA MET A 52 -3.54 -0.69 -4.54
C MET A 52 -3.15 0.63 -5.22
N LEU A 53 -2.39 1.45 -4.51
CA LEU A 53 -1.73 2.64 -5.05
C LEU A 53 -0.26 2.35 -5.32
N ARG A 54 0.29 2.93 -6.39
CA ARG A 54 1.74 2.99 -6.59
C ARG A 54 2.21 4.42 -6.43
N LEU A 55 3.37 4.59 -5.81
CA LEU A 55 3.97 5.91 -5.57
C LEU A 55 4.13 6.68 -6.88
N HIS A 56 4.62 6.01 -7.92
CA HIS A 56 4.83 6.63 -9.24
C HIS A 56 3.55 7.13 -9.91
N ASP A 57 2.39 6.51 -9.62
CA ASP A 57 1.11 6.93 -10.19
C ASP A 57 0.61 8.21 -9.50
N ILE A 58 0.81 8.33 -8.18
CA ILE A 58 0.50 9.54 -7.41
C ILE A 58 1.37 10.71 -7.89
N VAL A 59 2.70 10.52 -7.94
CA VAL A 59 3.64 11.56 -8.41
C VAL A 59 3.34 11.98 -9.86
N ARG A 60 3.02 11.03 -10.74
CA ARG A 60 2.66 11.34 -12.14
C ARG A 60 1.38 12.14 -12.26
N SER A 61 0.43 11.97 -11.33
CA SER A 61 -0.83 12.72 -11.32
C SER A 61 -0.65 14.21 -10.97
N GLY A 62 0.55 14.62 -10.55
CA GLY A 62 0.88 16.01 -10.20
C GLY A 62 0.45 16.41 -8.79
N ILE A 63 0.12 15.41 -7.96
CA ILE A 63 -0.05 15.53 -6.52
C ILE A 63 1.32 15.34 -5.85
#